data_AF-A0A970YW13-F1
#
_entry.id   AF-A0A970YW13-F1
#
_cell.length_a   1.000
_cell.length_b   1.000
_cell.length_c   1.000
_cell.angle_alpha   90.00
_cell.angle_beta   90.00
_cell.angle_gamma   90.00
#
_symmetry.space_group_name_H-M   'P 1'
#
loop_
_entity.id
_entity.type
_entity.pdbx_description
1 polymer ?
#
loop_
_entity_poly.entity_id
_entity_poly.type
_entity_poly.pdbx_seq_one_letter_code
_entity_poly.pdbx_strand_id
1 'polypeptide(L)' 'MEFEINDEVIYFFPTPINEEKTCFRGKIDFLGESFITIRNIDNILLRVSYKNFDWIKPVLESEAV' A
#
# COMPACT_ATOMS: atom_id res chain seq x y z
N MET A 1 5.28 6.72 -11.13
CA MET A 1 5.84 6.02 -9.96
C MET A 1 5.93 4.56 -10.33
N GLU A 2 7.15 4.03 -10.40
CA GLU A 2 7.37 2.60 -10.53
C GLU A 2 7.41 2.04 -9.11
N PHE A 3 6.59 1.01 -8.85
CA PHE A 3 6.58 0.29 -7.59
C PHE A 3 7.18 -1.09 -7.84
N GLU A 4 8.01 -1.59 -6.93
CA GLU A 4 8.67 -2.89 -7.04
C GLU A 4 8.15 -3.87 -5.99
N ILE A 5 8.33 -5.18 -6.25
CA ILE A 5 8.00 -6.20 -5.25
C ILE A 5 8.96 -6.03 -4.06
N ASN A 6 8.42 -6.06 -2.84
CA ASN A 6 9.04 -5.74 -1.55
C ASN A 6 9.11 -4.26 -1.18
N ASP A 7 8.70 -3.32 -2.04
CA ASP A 7 8.60 -1.91 -1.64
C ASP A 7 7.62 -1.74 -0.48
N GLU A 8 8.00 -0.94 0.50
CA GLU A 8 7.11 -0.58 1.59
C GLU A 8 6.24 0.62 1.19
N VAL A 9 4.93 0.42 1.31
CA VAL A 9 3.92 1.38 0.88
C VAL A 9 2.86 1.55 1.96
N ILE A 10 2.21 2.71 1.93
CA ILE A 10 1.03 3.02 2.72
C ILE A 10 -0.12 3.27 1.76
N TYR A 11 -1.14 2.44 1.85
CA TYR A 11 -2.41 2.64 1.15
C TYR A 11 -3.39 3.42 2.04
N PHE A 12 -3.97 4.48 1.53
CA PHE A 12 -5.01 5.25 2.21
C PHE A 12 -6.40 4.83 1.70
N PHE A 13 -7.34 4.55 2.60
CA PHE A 13 -8.69 4.18 2.18
C PHE A 13 -9.48 5.44 1.77
N PRO A 14 -10.01 5.52 0.53
CA PRO A 14 -10.73 6.70 0.05
C PRO A 14 -12.08 6.92 0.78
N THR A 15 -12.67 5.84 1.28
CA THR A 15 -13.89 5.84 2.10
C THR A 15 -13.63 5.03 3.36
N PRO A 16 -13.04 5.63 4.41
CA PRO A 16 -12.82 4.93 5.66
C PRO A 16 -14.19 4.58 6.27
N ILE A 17 -14.46 3.28 6.43
CA ILE A 17 -15.67 2.80 7.14
C ILE A 17 -15.56 3.11 8.65
N ASN A 18 -14.33 3.21 9.16
CA ASN A 18 -14.00 3.62 10.53
C ASN A 18 -12.85 4.64 10.51
N GLU A 19 -12.94 5.69 11.31
CA GLU A 19 -11.89 6.72 11.49
C GLU A 19 -10.53 6.13 11.93
N GLU A 20 -10.53 4.99 12.63
CA GLU A 20 -9.32 4.34 13.12
C GLU A 20 -8.53 3.54 12.06
N LYS A 21 -9.13 3.23 10.90
CA LYS A 21 -8.50 2.45 9.81
C LYS A 21 -8.40 3.25 8.52
N THR A 22 -7.81 4.43 8.63
CA THR A 22 -7.59 5.36 7.52
C THR A 22 -6.49 4.92 6.57
N CYS A 23 -5.57 4.05 7.01
CA CYS A 23 -4.48 3.56 6.18
C CYS A 23 -4.10 2.10 6.45
N PHE A 24 -3.44 1.49 5.46
CA PHE A 24 -2.87 0.15 5.50
C PHE A 24 -1.42 0.22 5.07
N ARG A 25 -0.50 -0.03 6.01
CA ARG A 25 0.94 -0.08 5.74
C ARG A 25 1.38 -1.53 5.54
N GLY A 26 2.17 -1.75 4.51
CA GLY A 26 2.76 -3.06 4.25
C GLY A 26 3.71 -3.02 3.07
N LYS A 27 4.18 -4.19 2.66
CA LYS A 27 5.08 -4.36 1.51
C LYS A 27 4.33 -4.91 0.32
N ILE A 28 4.74 -4.54 -0.89
CA ILE A 28 4.16 -5.11 -2.10
C ILE A 28 4.61 -6.57 -2.22
N ASP A 29 3.66 -7.48 -2.10
CA ASP A 29 3.89 -8.92 -2.25
C ASP A 29 3.72 -9.38 -3.70
N PHE A 30 2.81 -8.72 -4.44
CA PHE A 30 2.52 -9.08 -5.83
C PHE A 30 2.17 -7.84 -6.65
N LEU A 31 2.76 -7.74 -7.84
CA LEU A 31 2.44 -6.77 -8.87
C LEU A 31 1.84 -7.49 -10.08
N GLY A 32 0.52 -7.35 -10.26
CA GLY A 32 -0.17 -7.81 -11.47
C GLY A 32 -0.46 -6.63 -12.40
N GLU A 33 -0.99 -6.91 -13.58
CA GLU A 33 -1.32 -5.87 -14.58
C GLU A 33 -2.56 -5.03 -14.20
N SER A 34 -3.43 -5.56 -13.33
CA SER A 34 -4.72 -4.94 -12.97
C SER A 34 -4.92 -4.71 -11.47
N PHE A 35 -4.01 -5.22 -10.64
CA PHE A 35 -4.03 -5.01 -9.20
C PHE A 35 -2.64 -5.26 -8.62
N ILE A 36 -2.41 -4.72 -7.42
CA ILE A 36 -1.30 -5.10 -6.56
C ILE A 36 -1.80 -5.70 -5.27
N THR A 37 -0.93 -6.45 -4.61
CA THR A 37 -1.19 -7.01 -3.30
C THR A 37 -0.16 -6.48 -2.32
N ILE A 38 -0.62 -5.90 -1.22
CA ILE A 38 0.20 -5.37 -0.15
C ILE A 38 0.05 -6.31 1.05
N ARG A 39 1.16 -6.83 1.57
CA ARG A 39 1.21 -7.68 2.77
C ARG A 39 1.71 -6.89 3.97
N ASN A 40 0.99 -6.90 5.09
CA ASN A 40 1.45 -6.29 6.33
C ASN A 40 2.25 -7.27 7.22
N ILE A 41 2.74 -6.78 8.37
CA ILE A 41 3.48 -7.57 9.36
C ILE A 41 2.66 -8.68 10.03
N ASP A 42 1.34 -8.51 10.14
CA ASP A 42 0.39 -9.52 10.62
C ASP A 42 0.02 -10.55 9.54
N ASN A 43 0.74 -10.55 8.41
CA ASN A 43 0.53 -11.42 7.26
C ASN A 43 -0.85 -11.23 6.58
N ILE A 44 -1.48 -10.06 6.76
CA ILE A 44 -2.73 -9.70 6.10
C ILE A 44 -2.42 -9.22 4.68
N LEU A 45 -3.17 -9.73 3.70
CA LEU A 45 -3.06 -9.34 2.29
C LEU A 45 -4.18 -8.36 1.92
N LEU A 46 -3.78 -7.19 1.44
CA LEU A 46 -4.68 -6.20 0.87
C LEU A 46 -4.51 -6.14 -0.64
N ARG A 47 -5.57 -6.47 -1.38
CA ARG A 47 -5.59 -6.33 -2.84
C ARG A 47 -6.09 -4.94 -3.23
N VAL A 48 -5.25 -4.18 -3.92
CA VAL A 48 -5.56 -2.82 -4.38
C VAL A 48 -5.59 -2.81 -5.91
N SER A 49 -6.73 -2.43 -6.49
CA SER A 49 -6.88 -2.26 -7.94
C SER A 49 -6.17 -0.98 -8.40
N TYR A 50 -5.66 -0.94 -9.64
CA TYR A 50 -5.00 0.27 -10.20
C TYR A 50 -5.85 1.54 -10.14
N LYS A 51 -7.18 1.42 -10.14
CA LYS A 51 -8.09 2.57 -9.96
C LYS A 51 -7.85 3.35 -8.66
N ASN A 52 -7.28 2.69 -7.65
CA ASN A 52 -7.03 3.26 -6.34
C ASN A 52 -5.52 3.47 -6.07
N PHE A 53 -4.66 3.39 -7.10
CA PHE A 53 -3.22 3.57 -6.94
C PHE A 53 -2.83 4.97 -6.48
N ASP A 54 -3.63 5.98 -6.81
CA ASP A 54 -3.43 7.36 -6.35
C ASP A 54 -3.36 7.47 -4.81
N TRP A 55 -3.96 6.51 -4.12
CA TRP A 55 -3.98 6.43 -2.67
C TRP A 55 -2.83 5.61 -2.08
N ILE A 56 -1.91 5.11 -2.91
CA ILE A 56 -0.72 4.38 -2.48
C ILE A 56 0.45 5.36 -2.44
N LYS A 57 1.05 5.53 -1.28
CA LYS A 57 2.25 6.35 -1.11
C LYS A 57 3.44 5.48 -0.73
N PRO A 58 4.61 5.66 -1.37
CA PRO A 58 5.83 5.00 -0.93
C PRO A 58 6.20 5.50 0.46
N VAL A 59 6.69 4.59 1.32
CA VAL A 59 7.40 4.98 2.55
C VAL A 59 8.80 5.35 2.12
N LEU A 60 8.99 6.57 1.61
CA LEU A 60 10.32 7.08 1.33
C LEU A 60 11.09 7.17 2.66
N GLU A 61 12.16 6.39 2.79
CA GLU A 61 13.21 6.62 3.78
C GLU A 61 13.91 7.93 3.46
N SER A 62 13.32 9.03 3.91
CA SER A 62 13.93 10.34 4.03
C SER A 62 13.19 10.93 5.21
N GLU A 63 13.66 10.76 6.44
CA GLU A 63 14.79 11.49 6.98
C GLU A 63 15.61 10.63 7.95
N ALA A 64 16.81 10.22 7.53
CA ALA A 64 17.94 10.00 8.42
C ALA A 64 18.92 11.16 8.17
N VAL A 65 18.71 12.30 8.83
CA VAL A 65 19.69 13.38 8.94
C VAL A 65 19.69 13.92 10.37
#